data_AF-X0WZ96-F1
#
_entry.id   AF-X0WZ96-F1
#
_cell.length_a   1.000
_cell.length_b   1.000
_cell.length_c   1.000
_cell.angle_alpha   90.00
_cell.angle_beta   90.00
_cell.angle_gamma   90.00
#
_symmetry.space_group_name_H-M   'P 1'
#
loop_
_entity.id
_entity.type
_entity.pdbx_description
1 polymer ?
#
loop_
_entity_poly.entity_id
_entity_poly.type
_entity_poly.pdbx_seq_one_letter_code
_entity_poly.pdbx_strand_id
1 'polypeptide(L)'
;GHVTYWIPGASVAFVGDTLFAMGCGRIFEGNAKVMWASLNKLMALPPETEIYCGHEYTAANAAFALTIDPENAQLQKRAKDVAEQRSKDLATLPTRIDLELETNPFLRPHVAAIRQWLGMQHDPDWRVFAEIRERKNKA
;
A
#
# COMPACT_ATOMS: atom_id res chain seq x y z
N GLY A 1 -3.10 -19.62 -0.39
CA GLY A 1 -1.79 -19.91 -1.03
C GLY A 1 -1.49 -18.94 -2.17
N HIS A 2 -1.46 -17.64 -1.89
CA HIS A 2 -1.16 -16.59 -2.88
C HIS A 2 0.34 -16.59 -3.23
N VAL A 3 0.67 -16.28 -4.48
CA VAL A 3 2.05 -16.13 -4.97
C VAL A 3 2.23 -14.85 -5.76
N THR A 4 3.42 -14.25 -5.66
CA THR A 4 3.87 -13.11 -6.46
C THR A 4 4.96 -13.57 -7.42
N TYR A 5 4.96 -13.07 -8.64
CA TYR A 5 6.02 -13.30 -9.62
C TYR A 5 6.83 -12.03 -9.79
N TRP A 6 8.12 -12.06 -9.43
CA TRP A 6 9.07 -10.98 -9.70
C TRP A 6 10.02 -11.40 -10.82
N ILE A 7 10.20 -10.53 -11.81
CA ILE A 7 11.02 -10.74 -13.00
C ILE A 7 12.15 -9.70 -12.97
N PRO A 8 13.32 -10.01 -12.36
CA PRO A 8 14.39 -9.03 -12.14
C PRO A 8 14.90 -8.40 -13.44
N GLY A 9 15.03 -9.18 -14.51
CA GLY A 9 15.52 -8.69 -15.80
C GLY A 9 14.60 -7.67 -16.48
N ALA A 10 13.35 -7.55 -16.03
CA ALA A 10 12.38 -6.57 -16.51
C ALA A 10 12.07 -5.48 -15.46
N SER A 11 12.61 -5.58 -14.23
CA SER A 11 12.22 -4.75 -13.09
C SER A 11 10.70 -4.71 -12.85
N VAL A 12 10.02 -5.84 -12.99
CA VAL A 12 8.55 -5.95 -12.86
C VAL A 12 8.17 -7.01 -11.83
N ALA A 13 7.15 -6.75 -11.01
CA ALA A 13 6.49 -7.74 -10.17
C ALA A 13 4.97 -7.76 -10.37
N PHE A 14 4.42 -8.95 -10.57
CA PHE A 14 2.98 -9.24 -10.58
C PHE A 14 2.56 -9.75 -9.20
N VAL A 15 1.87 -8.89 -8.45
CA VAL A 15 1.61 -9.08 -7.00
C VAL A 15 0.18 -9.52 -6.68
N GLY A 16 -0.68 -9.64 -7.71
CA GLY A 16 -2.10 -9.94 -7.56
C GLY A 16 -2.76 -9.05 -6.50
N ASP A 17 -3.42 -9.68 -5.53
CA ASP A 17 -4.16 -8.99 -4.47
C ASP A 17 -3.36 -8.83 -3.17
N THR A 18 -2.04 -9.04 -3.18
CA THR A 18 -1.21 -8.82 -1.97
C THR A 18 -0.97 -7.32 -1.72
N LEU A 19 -0.48 -6.62 -2.74
CA LEU A 19 -0.19 -5.19 -2.71
C LEU A 19 -1.00 -4.48 -3.81
N PHE A 20 -1.56 -3.32 -3.50
CA PHE A 20 -2.21 -2.43 -4.46
C PHE A 20 -1.55 -1.05 -4.40
N ALA A 21 -1.73 -0.22 -5.41
CA ALA A 21 -1.36 1.19 -5.30
C ALA A 21 -2.10 1.85 -4.11
N MET A 22 -1.33 2.36 -3.15
CA MET A 22 -1.78 2.92 -1.86
C MET A 22 -2.65 1.96 -1.00
N GLY A 23 -2.61 0.66 -1.27
CA GLY A 23 -3.42 -0.33 -0.56
C GLY A 23 -2.75 -1.70 -0.39
N CYS A 24 -3.45 -2.61 0.27
CA CYS A 24 -3.14 -4.04 0.28
C CYS A 24 -4.43 -4.86 0.22
N GLY A 25 -4.29 -6.17 0.02
CA GLY A 25 -5.40 -7.13 0.06
C GLY A 25 -6.16 -7.15 1.38
N ARG A 26 -7.42 -7.59 1.33
CA ARG A 26 -8.12 -8.06 2.52
C ARG A 26 -7.55 -9.42 2.94
N ILE A 27 -7.54 -9.66 4.25
CA ILE A 27 -7.06 -10.93 4.81
C ILE A 27 -8.28 -11.85 4.95
N PHE A 28 -8.57 -12.60 3.88
CA PHE A 28 -9.61 -13.64 3.91
C PHE A 28 -9.09 -14.95 4.53
N GLU A 29 -7.86 -15.32 4.19
CA GLU A 29 -7.15 -16.48 4.72
C GLU A 29 -5.85 -16.04 5.42
N GLY A 30 -5.52 -16.67 6.54
CA GLY A 30 -4.32 -16.34 7.32
C GLY A 30 -4.54 -15.23 8.34
N ASN A 31 -3.49 -14.46 8.66
CA ASN A 31 -3.55 -13.39 9.66
C ASN A 31 -2.63 -12.21 9.29
N ALA A 32 -2.74 -11.11 10.05
CA ALA A 32 -2.00 -9.88 9.80
C ALA A 32 -0.46 -10.05 9.81
N LYS A 33 0.09 -10.95 10.64
CA LYS A 33 1.54 -11.23 10.62
C LYS A 33 1.98 -11.86 9.31
N VAL A 34 1.16 -12.76 8.75
CA VAL A 34 1.45 -13.40 7.46
C VAL A 34 1.41 -12.37 6.33
N MET A 35 0.36 -11.54 6.27
CA MET A 35 0.28 -10.47 5.26
C MET A 35 1.42 -9.46 5.41
N TRP A 36 1.77 -9.07 6.64
CA TRP A 36 2.91 -8.20 6.91
C TRP A 36 4.23 -8.81 6.44
N ALA A 37 4.46 -10.10 6.69
CA ALA A 37 5.65 -10.79 6.20
C ALA A 37 5.70 -10.82 4.66
N SER A 38 4.56 -10.98 3.98
CA SER A 38 4.49 -10.88 2.51
C SER A 38 4.81 -9.48 2.00
N LEU A 39 4.26 -8.44 2.61
CA LEU A 39 4.53 -7.04 2.24
C LEU A 39 6.02 -6.69 2.46
N ASN A 40 6.65 -7.19 3.53
CA ASN A 40 8.09 -7.00 3.76
C ASN A 40 8.95 -7.56 2.62
N LYS A 41 8.57 -8.70 2.02
CA LYS A 41 9.28 -9.24 0.85
C LYS A 41 9.16 -8.31 -0.36
N LEU A 42 8.01 -7.67 -0.55
CA LEU A 42 7.79 -6.71 -1.64
C LEU A 42 8.56 -5.39 -1.40
N MET A 43 8.56 -4.89 -0.17
CA MET A 43 9.31 -3.68 0.20
C MET A 43 10.83 -3.84 0.04
N ALA A 44 11.34 -5.07 0.04
CA ALA A 44 12.76 -5.37 -0.16
C ALA A 44 13.17 -5.46 -1.65
N LEU A 45 12.23 -5.35 -2.59
CA LEU A 45 12.54 -5.29 -4.01
C LEU A 45 13.23 -3.96 -4.38
N PRO A 46 13.96 -3.89 -5.51
CA PRO A 46 14.56 -2.64 -5.97
C PRO A 46 13.52 -1.51 -6.07
N PRO A 47 13.83 -0.27 -5.63
CA PRO A 47 12.86 0.83 -5.57
C PRO A 47 12.16 1.14 -6.90
N GLU A 48 12.86 0.95 -8.01
CA GLU A 48 12.37 1.14 -9.38
C GLU A 48 11.45 0.03 -9.89
N THR A 49 11.26 -1.05 -9.12
CA THR A 49 10.43 -2.19 -9.55
C THR A 49 8.99 -1.75 -9.77
N GLU A 50 8.48 -1.95 -10.99
CA GLU A 50 7.10 -1.73 -11.35
C GLU A 50 6.20 -2.83 -10.78
N ILE A 51 5.11 -2.41 -10.15
CA ILE A 51 4.15 -3.28 -9.48
C ILE A 51 2.86 -3.31 -10.28
N TYR A 52 2.53 -4.50 -10.77
CA TYR A 52 1.26 -4.82 -11.43
C TYR A 52 0.37 -5.59 -10.45
N CYS A 53 -0.65 -4.92 -9.95
CA CYS A 53 -1.63 -5.49 -9.02
C CYS A 53 -2.95 -5.86 -9.73
N GLY A 54 -3.78 -6.67 -9.05
CA GLY A 54 -4.96 -7.28 -9.66
C GLY A 54 -6.13 -6.33 -9.97
N HIS A 55 -6.18 -5.14 -9.36
CA HIS A 55 -7.37 -4.29 -9.38
C HIS A 55 -7.06 -2.79 -9.41
N GLU A 56 -7.92 -2.03 -10.09
CA GLU A 56 -7.91 -0.55 -10.15
C GLU A 56 -8.65 0.05 -8.93
N TYR A 57 -8.06 -0.13 -7.74
CA TYR A 57 -8.59 0.39 -6.47
C TYR A 57 -7.92 1.70 -6.03
N THR A 58 -7.06 2.28 -6.84
CA THR A 58 -6.13 3.34 -6.44
C THR A 58 -6.82 4.59 -5.92
N ALA A 59 -7.94 5.02 -6.51
CA ALA A 59 -8.69 6.19 -6.03
C ALA A 59 -9.30 5.98 -4.64
N ALA A 60 -9.95 4.83 -4.41
CA ALA A 60 -10.50 4.48 -3.11
C ALA A 60 -9.40 4.29 -2.06
N ASN A 61 -8.28 3.70 -2.47
CA ASN A 61 -7.09 3.54 -1.64
C ASN A 61 -6.48 4.90 -1.24
N ALA A 62 -6.38 5.84 -2.16
CA ALA A 62 -5.89 7.19 -1.91
C ALA A 62 -6.77 7.93 -0.89
N ALA A 63 -8.10 7.87 -1.08
CA ALA A 63 -9.05 8.47 -0.15
C ALA A 63 -8.88 7.91 1.27
N PHE A 64 -8.77 6.59 1.42
CA PHE A 64 -8.46 5.96 2.71
C PHE A 64 -7.09 6.37 3.25
N ALA A 65 -6.05 6.36 2.42
CA ALA A 65 -4.69 6.67 2.85
C ALA A 65 -4.58 8.08 3.44
N LEU A 66 -5.29 9.05 2.86
CA LEU A 66 -5.37 10.42 3.38
C LEU A 66 -6.00 10.50 4.79
N THR A 67 -6.81 9.53 5.20
CA THR A 67 -7.34 9.47 6.58
C THR A 67 -6.32 8.93 7.59
N ILE A 68 -5.24 8.30 7.12
CA ILE A 68 -4.21 7.66 7.96
C ILE A 68 -2.94 8.50 8.03
N ASP A 69 -2.53 9.10 6.92
CA ASP A 69 -1.32 9.92 6.81
C ASP A 69 -1.65 11.30 6.18
N PRO A 70 -2.53 12.11 6.82
CA PRO A 70 -3.11 13.31 6.20
C PRO A 70 -2.09 14.40 5.90
N GLU A 71 -0.97 14.46 6.64
CA GLU A 71 0.06 15.49 6.48
C GLU A 71 1.14 15.12 5.43
N ASN A 72 1.06 13.93 4.85
CA ASN A 72 2.03 13.47 3.85
C ASN A 72 1.79 14.17 2.50
N ALA A 73 2.62 15.18 2.21
CA ALA A 73 2.55 15.97 0.99
C ALA A 73 2.68 15.13 -0.30
N GLN A 74 3.49 14.07 -0.28
CA GLN A 74 3.67 13.17 -1.43
C GLN A 74 2.38 12.38 -1.69
N LEU A 75 1.75 11.87 -0.63
CA LEU A 75 0.45 11.21 -0.73
C LEU A 75 -0.64 12.17 -1.22
N GLN A 76 -0.70 13.40 -0.69
CA GLN A 76 -1.66 14.40 -1.15
C GLN A 76 -1.51 14.72 -2.63
N LYS A 77 -0.28 14.89 -3.11
CA LYS A 77 0.00 15.13 -4.53
C LYS A 77 -0.44 13.92 -5.36
N ARG A 78 0.00 12.72 -4.98
CA ARG A 78 -0.32 11.48 -5.69
C ARG A 78 -1.82 11.20 -5.76
N ALA A 79 -2.56 11.51 -4.69
CA ALA A 79 -4.02 11.39 -4.66
C ALA A 79 -4.70 12.32 -5.68
N LYS A 80 -4.18 13.54 -5.87
CA LYS A 80 -4.68 14.47 -6.91
C LYS A 80 -4.37 13.96 -8.31
N ASP A 81 -3.16 13.47 -8.55
CA ASP A 81 -2.76 12.91 -9.85
C ASP A 81 -3.65 11.70 -10.22
N VAL A 82 -3.93 10.83 -9.25
CA VAL A 82 -4.86 9.71 -9.40
C VAL A 82 -6.27 10.19 -9.71
N ALA A 83 -6.78 11.21 -9.02
CA ALA A 83 -8.10 11.76 -9.29
C ALA A 83 -8.20 12.34 -10.71
N GLU A 84 -7.14 13.00 -11.21
CA GLU A 84 -7.08 13.52 -12.57
C GLU A 84 -7.02 12.39 -13.63
N GLN A 85 -6.24 11.34 -13.39
CA GLN A 85 -6.20 10.19 -14.30
C GLN A 85 -7.56 9.49 -14.37
N ARG A 86 -8.20 9.25 -13.23
CA ARG A 86 -9.50 8.57 -13.16
C ARG A 86 -10.65 9.40 -13.73
N SER A 87 -10.60 10.73 -13.66
CA SER A 87 -11.60 11.59 -14.32
C SER A 87 -11.55 11.53 -15.85
N LYS A 88 -10.44 11.00 -16.40
CA LYS A 88 -10.21 10.76 -17.83
C LYS A 88 -10.31 9.28 -18.21
N ASP A 89 -10.84 8.43 -17.32
CA ASP A 89 -10.91 6.98 -17.48
C ASP A 89 -9.55 6.28 -17.74
N LEU A 90 -8.45 6.89 -17.33
CA LEU A 90 -7.11 6.30 -17.48
C LEU A 90 -6.81 5.32 -16.35
N ALA A 91 -6.01 4.30 -16.66
CA ALA A 91 -5.45 3.40 -15.65
C ALA A 91 -4.40 4.13 -14.81
N THR A 92 -4.28 3.75 -13.54
CA THR A 92 -3.31 4.31 -12.58
C THR A 92 -2.17 3.32 -12.27
N LEU A 93 -2.12 2.24 -13.04
CA LEU A 93 -1.15 1.16 -12.95
C LEU A 93 -0.26 1.11 -14.20
N PRO A 94 0.98 0.60 -14.10
CA PRO A 94 1.62 0.07 -12.89
C PRO A 94 1.95 1.17 -11.86
N THR A 95 2.18 0.76 -10.61
CA THR A 95 2.84 1.62 -9.62
C THR A 95 4.31 1.20 -9.47
N ARG A 96 5.06 1.79 -8.55
CA ARG A 96 6.46 1.42 -8.24
C ARG A 96 6.70 1.29 -6.74
N ILE A 97 7.66 0.46 -6.35
CA ILE A 97 8.00 0.24 -4.95
C ILE A 97 8.36 1.55 -4.23
N ASP A 98 9.16 2.42 -4.83
CA ASP A 98 9.51 3.71 -4.22
C ASP A 98 8.29 4.58 -3.90
N LEU A 99 7.35 4.71 -4.84
CA LEU A 99 6.10 5.44 -4.64
C LEU A 99 5.24 4.80 -3.55
N GLU A 100 5.18 3.47 -3.48
CA GLU A 100 4.42 2.79 -2.43
C GLU A 100 5.06 2.97 -1.04
N LEU A 101 6.39 2.94 -0.93
CA LEU A 101 7.08 3.21 0.35
C LEU A 101 6.82 4.66 0.83
N GLU A 102 6.67 5.61 -0.09
CA GLU A 102 6.38 7.01 0.23
C GLU A 102 4.92 7.28 0.59
N THR A 103 3.96 6.58 -0.01
CA THR A 103 2.55 6.99 0.08
C THR A 103 1.58 5.90 0.53
N ASN A 104 1.99 4.64 0.63
CA ASN A 104 1.09 3.55 1.03
C ASN A 104 1.10 3.37 2.55
N PRO A 105 -0.01 3.63 3.26
CA PRO A 105 -0.05 3.52 4.72
C PRO A 105 0.23 2.09 5.22
N PHE A 106 -0.04 1.07 4.40
CA PHE A 106 0.25 -0.32 4.74
C PHE A 106 1.74 -0.66 4.73
N LEU A 107 2.56 0.14 4.06
CA LEU A 107 4.03 -0.02 4.00
C LEU A 107 4.76 0.95 4.93
N ARG A 108 4.01 1.81 5.62
CA ARG A 108 4.53 2.88 6.49
C ARG A 108 4.21 2.71 7.99
N PRO A 109 4.00 1.49 8.56
CA PRO A 109 3.68 1.36 9.97
C PRO A 109 4.80 1.83 10.91
N HIS A 110 6.02 2.01 10.41
CA HIS A 110 7.17 2.53 11.16
C HIS A 110 7.14 4.06 11.37
N VAL A 111 6.30 4.79 10.63
CA VAL A 111 6.27 6.26 10.67
C VAL A 111 5.67 6.76 11.98
N ALA A 112 6.40 7.62 12.69
CA ALA A 112 6.00 8.14 14.00
C ALA A 112 4.66 8.91 13.96
N ALA A 113 4.43 9.72 12.93
CA ALA A 113 3.18 10.47 12.76
C ALA A 113 1.96 9.54 12.62
N ILE A 114 2.06 8.49 11.80
CA ILE A 114 1.00 7.47 11.67
C ILE A 114 0.78 6.77 13.02
N ARG A 115 1.85 6.38 13.70
CA ARG A 115 1.75 5.72 15.01
C ARG A 115 1.08 6.61 16.06
N GLN A 116 1.39 7.91 16.08
CA GLN A 116 0.77 8.88 16.97
C GLN A 116 -0.71 9.07 16.63
N TRP A 117 -1.06 9.19 15.35
CA TRP A 117 -2.44 9.28 14.87
C TRP A 117 -3.29 8.06 15.26
N LEU A 118 -2.68 6.88 15.29
CA LEU A 118 -3.34 5.63 15.67
C LEU A 118 -3.30 5.35 17.18
N GLY A 119 -2.50 6.07 17.97
CA GLY A 119 -2.27 5.78 19.39
C GLY A 119 -1.46 4.50 19.64
N MET A 120 -0.53 4.16 18.73
CA MET A 120 0.23 2.90 18.69
C MET A 120 1.75 3.15 18.66
N GLN A 121 2.25 4.08 19.47
CA GLN A 121 3.66 4.53 19.46
C GLN A 121 4.65 3.41 19.76
N HIS A 122 4.26 2.44 20.61
CA HIS A 122 5.15 1.38 21.10
C HIS A 122 4.82 -0.01 20.53
N ASP A 123 3.81 -0.10 19.67
CA ASP A 123 3.42 -1.37 19.06
C ASP A 123 4.41 -1.82 17.99
N PRO A 124 4.58 -3.13 17.78
CA PRO A 124 5.36 -3.63 16.66
C PRO A 124 4.67 -3.30 15.32
N ASP A 125 5.44 -3.12 14.25
CA ASP A 125 4.92 -2.70 12.93
C ASP A 125 3.74 -3.55 12.44
N TRP A 126 3.78 -4.87 12.65
CA TRP A 126 2.71 -5.77 12.22
C TRP A 126 1.37 -5.50 12.92
N ARG A 127 1.38 -4.96 14.15
CA ARG A 127 0.17 -4.56 14.89
C ARG A 127 -0.38 -3.26 14.34
N VAL A 128 0.48 -2.28 14.07
CA VAL A 128 0.10 -1.01 13.43
C VAL A 128 -0.49 -1.27 12.04
N PHE A 129 0.16 -2.13 11.24
CA PHE A 129 -0.38 -2.61 9.97
C PHE A 129 -1.77 -3.26 10.14
N ALA A 130 -1.95 -4.11 11.15
CA ALA A 130 -3.23 -4.77 11.41
C ALA A 130 -4.34 -3.77 11.73
N GLU A 131 -4.04 -2.73 12.52
CA GLU A 131 -4.98 -1.66 12.85
C GLU A 131 -5.38 -0.86 11.60
N ILE A 132 -4.41 -0.45 10.77
CA ILE A 132 -4.69 0.24 9.49
C ILE A 132 -5.60 -0.64 8.61
N ARG A 133 -5.34 -1.95 8.58
CA ARG A 133 -6.14 -2.91 7.81
C ARG A 133 -7.56 -3.00 8.29
N GLU A 134 -7.77 -2.99 9.60
CA GLU A 134 -9.08 -3.05 10.21
C GLU A 134 -9.88 -1.76 10.01
N ARG A 135 -9.22 -0.59 10.09
CA ARG A 135 -9.86 0.69 9.73
C ARG A 135 -10.33 0.67 8.27
N LYS A 136 -9.50 0.20 7.35
CA LYS A 136 -9.88 0.10 5.92
C LYS A 136 -10.98 -0.93 5.68
N ASN A 137 -11.16 -1.94 6.55
CA ASN A 137 -12.26 -2.89 6.40
C ASN A 137 -13.64 -2.27 6.66
N LYS A 138 -13.67 -1.17 7.45
CA LYS A 138 -14.87 -0.44 7.88
C LYS A 138 -15.13 0.86 7.08
N ALA A 139 -14.17 1.26 6.26
CA ALA A 139 -14.23 2.45 5.42
C ALA A 139 -15.05 2.22 4.14
#